data_AF-A0ABD0RCR5-F1
#
_entry.id   AF-A0ABD0RCR5-F1
#
_cell.length_a   1.000
_cell.length_b   1.000
_cell.length_c   1.000
_cell.angle_alpha   90.00
_cell.angle_beta   90.00
_cell.angle_gamma   90.00
#
_symmetry.space_group_name_H-M   'P 1'
#
loop_
_entity.id
_entity.type
_entity.pdbx_description
1 polymer ?
#
loop_
_entity_poly.entity_id
_entity_poly.type
_entity_poly.pdbx_seq_one_letter_code
_entity_poly.pdbx_strand_id
1 'polypeptide(L)' 'VEVLHRGQWGTVCDDFWHMADAAVVCRELDCGEPVDALTDAHFGEGSGPVWVSYVMCTGSESTLKNC' A
#
# COMPACT_ATOMS: atom_id res chain seq x y z
N VAL A 1 0.03 4.20 -3.59
CA VAL A 1 -1.05 3.78 -2.67
C VAL A 1 -1.17 4.85 -1.60
N GLU A 2 -2.40 5.23 -1.22
CA GLU A 2 -2.64 6.19 -0.13
C GLU A 2 -3.49 5.55 0.97
N VAL A 3 -3.26 5.95 2.21
CA VAL A 3 -3.95 5.43 3.40
C VAL A 3 -4.55 6.58 4.19
N LEU A 4 -5.81 6.45 4.59
CA LEU A 4 -6.46 7.39 5.51
C LEU A 4 -6.13 7.01 6.96
N HIS A 5 -5.35 7.83 7.65
CA HIS A 5 -5.03 7.67 9.07
C HIS A 5 -5.35 8.95 9.84
N ARG A 6 -6.10 8.83 10.94
CA ARG A 6 -6.50 9.96 11.80
C ARG A 6 -7.13 11.15 11.03
N GLY A 7 -7.93 10.86 9.99
CA GLY A 7 -8.63 11.87 9.20
C GLY A 7 -7.79 12.58 8.14
N GLN A 8 -6.54 12.14 7.91
CA GLN A 8 -5.66 12.69 6.88
C GLN A 8 -5.14 11.58 5.96
N TRP A 9 -5.20 11.84 4.66
CA TRP A 9 -4.56 10.99 3.66
C TRP A 9 -3.05 11.17 3.68
N GLY A 10 -2.34 10.09 3.42
CA GLY A 10 -0.90 10.08 3.27
C GLY A 10 -0.45 8.88 2.46
N THR A 11 0.83 8.87 2.10
CA THR A 11 1.42 7.91 1.19
C THR A 11 2.00 6.70 1.92
N VAL A 12 2.35 5.68 1.14
CA VAL A 12 3.08 4.49 1.57
C VAL A 12 4.47 4.53 0.93
N CYS A 13 5.52 4.31 1.72
CA CYS A 13 6.89 4.20 1.19
C CYS A 13 7.01 2.93 0.34
N ASP A 14 7.76 3.00 -0.75
CA ASP A 14 8.02 1.86 -1.63
C ASP A 14 9.16 0.95 -1.14
N ASP A 15 9.84 1.32 -0.06
CA ASP A 15 10.80 0.44 0.62
C ASP A 15 10.13 -0.89 1.01
N PHE A 16 10.61 -1.97 0.38
CA PHE A 16 10.10 -3.35 0.50
C PHE A 16 8.69 -3.59 -0.04
N TRP A 17 8.13 -2.62 -0.76
CA TRP A 17 6.84 -2.78 -1.44
C TRP A 17 6.92 -3.87 -2.51
N HIS A 18 6.08 -4.89 -2.37
CA HIS A 18 6.07 -6.06 -3.23
C HIS A 18 4.67 -6.64 -3.44
N MET A 19 4.60 -7.73 -4.23
CA MET A 19 3.34 -8.33 -4.66
C MET A 19 2.41 -8.74 -3.52
N ALA A 20 2.94 -9.15 -2.36
CA ALA A 20 2.09 -9.53 -1.23
C ALA A 20 1.36 -8.32 -0.62
N ASP A 21 1.98 -7.14 -0.62
CA ASP A 21 1.33 -5.91 -0.14
C ASP A 21 0.28 -5.44 -1.14
N ALA A 22 0.58 -5.49 -2.43
CA ALA A 22 -0.38 -5.22 -3.50
C ALA A 22 -1.59 -6.17 -3.43
N ALA A 23 -1.38 -7.43 -3.08
CA ALA A 23 -2.46 -8.41 -2.89
C ALA A 23 -3.36 -8.06 -1.71
N VAL A 24 -2.78 -7.62 -0.58
CA VAL A 24 -3.55 -7.13 0.57
C VAL A 24 -4.39 -5.90 0.17
N VAL A 25 -3.80 -4.93 -0.54
CA VAL A 25 -4.53 -3.75 -1.02
C VAL A 25 -5.67 -4.14 -1.96
N CYS A 26 -5.41 -5.02 -2.93
CA CYS A 26 -6.46 -5.38 -3.88
C CYS A 26 -7.58 -6.21 -3.25
N ARG A 27 -7.26 -7.03 -2.24
CA ARG A 27 -8.28 -7.70 -1.43
C ARG A 27 -9.09 -6.70 -0.61
N GLU A 28 -8.44 -5.71 0.01
CA GLU A 28 -9.12 -4.67 0.79
C GLU A 28 -10.08 -3.82 -0.07
N LEU A 29 -9.74 -3.59 -1.34
CA LEU A 29 -10.52 -2.80 -2.30
C LEU A 29 -11.43 -3.63 -3.23
N ASP A 30 -11.42 -4.96 -3.12
CA ASP A 30 -12.15 -5.88 -4.00
C ASP A 30 -11.81 -5.71 -5.50
N CYS A 31 -10.52 -5.57 -5.84
CA CYS A 31 -10.03 -5.48 -7.24
C CYS A 31 -9.50 -6.79 -7.85
N GLY A 32 -9.61 -7.92 -7.14
CA GLY A 32 -9.10 -9.22 -7.59
C GLY A 32 -7.60 -9.39 -7.33
N GLU A 33 -6.91 -10.14 -8.19
CA GLU A 33 -5.46 -10.38 -8.04
C GLU A 33 -4.64 -9.20 -8.59
N PRO A 34 -3.59 -8.74 -7.87
CA PRO A 34 -2.74 -7.69 -8.36
C PRO A 34 -1.95 -8.15 -9.60
N VAL A 35 -1.79 -7.26 -10.56
CA VAL A 35 -0.98 -7.52 -11.77
C VAL A 35 0.49 -7.15 -11.53
N ASP A 36 0.73 -6.12 -10.72
CA ASP A 36 2.08 -5.58 -10.48
C ASP A 36 2.14 -4.84 -9.13
N ALA A 37 3.36 -4.63 -8.63
CA ALA A 37 3.67 -3.84 -7.44
C ALA A 37 4.67 -2.75 -7.81
N LEU A 38 4.14 -1.62 -8.28
CA LEU A 38 4.94 -0.51 -8.82
C LEU A 38 5.62 0.31 -7.71
N THR A 39 6.87 0.69 -7.96
CA THR A 39 7.75 1.50 -7.09
C THR A 39 8.08 2.86 -7.73
N ASP A 40 8.97 3.63 -7.10
CA ASP A 40 9.56 4.87 -7.62
C ASP A 40 8.52 5.91 -8.03
N ALA A 41 7.42 5.96 -7.28
CA ALA A 41 6.29 6.84 -7.53
C ALA A 41 5.86 6.84 -9.01
N HIS A 42 5.72 5.66 -9.63
CA HIS A 42 5.39 5.50 -11.07
C HIS A 42 4.19 6.34 -11.55
N PHE A 43 3.18 6.56 -10.69
CA PHE A 43 1.99 7.38 -11.00
C PHE A 43 2.12 8.86 -10.59
N GLY A 44 3.32 9.28 -10.17
CA GLY A 44 3.61 10.58 -9.55
C GLY A 44 3.76 10.47 -8.03
N GLU A 45 4.57 11.36 -7.46
CA GLU A 45 4.70 11.49 -6.01
C GLU A 45 3.39 11.96 -5.39
N GLY A 46 2.94 11.26 -4.35
CA GLY A 46 1.81 11.70 -3.55
C GLY A 46 2.17 12.90 -2.66
N SER A 47 1.16 13.49 -2.03
CA SER A 47 1.34 14.65 -1.14
C SER A 47 0.96 14.31 0.29
N GLY A 48 1.50 15.06 1.26
CA GLY A 48 1.23 14.84 2.68
C GLY A 48 2.23 13.88 3.34
N PRO A 49 1.88 13.32 4.51
CA PRO A 49 2.79 12.48 5.28
C PRO A 49 2.94 11.09 4.66
N VAL A 50 4.07 10.44 4.92
CA VAL A 50 4.21 8.99 4.74
C VAL A 50 3.66 8.32 6.00
N TRP A 51 2.54 7.61 5.88
CA TRP A 51 1.90 6.96 7.04
C TRP A 51 2.47 5.59 7.36
N VAL A 52 2.93 4.88 6.34
CA VAL A 52 3.44 3.52 6.47
C VAL A 52 4.75 3.42 5.69
N SER A 53 5.77 2.87 6.34
CA SER A 53 7.10 2.60 5.79
C SER A 53 7.48 1.16 6.11
N TYR A 54 8.27 0.51 5.26
CA TYR A 54 8.68 -0.89 5.45
C TYR A 54 7.47 -1.85 5.54
N VAL A 55 6.56 -1.76 4.56
CA VAL A 55 5.41 -2.69 4.51
C VAL A 55 5.93 -4.07 4.17
N MET A 56 5.60 -5.06 4.99
CA MET A 56 6.01 -6.46 4.79
C MET A 56 4.84 -7.39 5.08
N CYS A 57 3.82 -7.33 4.23
CA CYS A 57 2.67 -8.21 4.35
C CYS A 57 3.04 -9.67 4.06
N THR A 58 2.39 -10.60 4.76
CA THR A 58 2.39 -12.03 4.39
C THR A 58 1.50 -12.33 3.19
N GLY A 59 0.57 -11.42 2.86
CA GLY A 59 -0.43 -11.57 1.81
C GLY A 59 -1.77 -12.11 2.30
N SER A 60 -1.93 -12.33 3.61
CA SER A 60 -3.16 -12.88 4.23
C SER A 60 -3.94 -11.86 5.08
N GLU A 61 -3.38 -10.68 5.28
CA GLU A 61 -3.93 -9.59 6.08
C GLU A 61 -5.21 -9.00 5.46
N SER A 62 -6.20 -8.66 6.28
CA SER A 62 -7.45 -8.07 5.78
C SER A 62 -7.31 -6.63 5.30
N THR A 63 -6.34 -5.89 5.82
CA THR A 63 -6.08 -4.49 5.46
C THR A 63 -4.59 -4.22 5.47
N LEU A 64 -4.15 -3.24 4.68
CA LEU A 64 -2.73 -2.86 4.59
C LEU A 64 -2.14 -2.41 5.95
N LYS A 65 -2.98 -1.90 6.85
CA LYS A 65 -2.58 -1.45 8.20
C LYS A 65 -2.27 -2.59 9.18
N ASN A 66 -2.62 -3.83 8.81
CA ASN A 66 -2.39 -5.02 9.64
C ASN A 66 -1.16 -5.81 9.20
N CYS A 67 -0.46 -5.31 8.18
CA CYS A 67 0.95 -5.55 7.99
C CYS A 67 1.71 -4.64 8.98
#